data_AF-A0A7Y2PAP2-F1
#
_entry.id   AF-A0A7Y2PAP2-F1
#
_cell.length_a   1.000
_cell.length_b   1.000
_cell.length_c   1.000
_cell.angle_alpha   90.00
_cell.angle_beta   90.00
_cell.angle_gamma   90.00
#
_symmetry.space_group_name_H-M   'P 1'
#
loop_
_entity.id
_entity.type
_entity.pdbx_description
1 polymer ?
#
loop_
_entity_poly.entity_id
_entity_poly.type
_entity_poly.pdbx_seq_one_letter_code
_entity_poly.pdbx_strand_id
1 'polypeptide(L)'
;MSDKNRKTSGDRIFRLSRRKALKGLAAGVGAMALPGKDASAAFWESFFQKNFREMSKSEMRDVVTRLEKEYSTRYGKPVKVRTSPPMEGVLYGYGLDLSRCIGCRRCVYGCVNENNQSRDPQI
;
A
#
# COMPACT_ATOMS: atom_id res chain seq x y z
N MET A 1 32.47 42.41 -54.08
CA MET A 1 33.38 41.48 -53.35
C MET A 1 33.04 41.59 -51.87
N SER A 2 32.97 40.47 -51.15
CA SER A 2 32.52 40.28 -49.75
C SER A 2 31.00 40.22 -49.54
N ASP A 3 30.42 39.25 -48.84
CA ASP A 3 30.84 37.89 -48.47
C ASP A 3 29.55 37.13 -48.10
N LYS A 4 29.59 35.80 -48.18
CA LYS A 4 28.47 34.86 -48.14
C LYS A 4 27.87 34.67 -46.73
N ASN A 5 26.55 34.51 -46.70
CA ASN A 5 25.79 33.39 -46.09
C ASN A 5 26.19 32.89 -44.68
N ARG A 6 25.27 32.97 -43.70
CA ARG A 6 25.04 31.83 -42.78
C ARG A 6 23.68 31.87 -42.08
N LYS A 7 22.68 31.19 -42.65
CA LYS A 7 21.53 30.68 -41.89
C LYS A 7 22.04 29.61 -40.92
N THR A 8 22.04 29.89 -39.62
CA THR A 8 22.31 28.88 -38.59
C THR A 8 21.02 28.13 -38.26
N SER A 9 20.78 27.07 -39.02
CA SER A 9 19.91 25.96 -38.59
C SER A 9 20.63 25.27 -37.43
N GLY A 10 20.26 25.58 -36.19
CA GLY A 10 20.80 24.98 -34.97
C GLY A 10 19.88 23.87 -34.47
N ASP A 11 20.41 22.65 -34.47
CA ASP A 11 19.80 21.40 -34.05
C ASP A 11 18.97 21.47 -32.76
N ARG A 12 17.73 20.97 -32.82
CA ARG A 12 16.91 20.64 -31.65
C ARG A 12 17.46 19.37 -30.99
N ILE A 13 18.58 19.47 -30.29
CA ILE A 13 19.04 18.41 -29.39
C ILE A 13 18.06 18.35 -28.22
N PHE A 14 17.16 17.36 -28.23
CA PHE A 14 16.24 17.06 -27.12
C PHE A 14 17.05 16.71 -25.86
N ARG A 15 17.38 17.72 -25.05
CA ARG A 15 17.90 17.52 -23.69
C ARG A 15 16.80 16.91 -22.81
N LEU A 16 16.71 15.59 -22.78
CA LEU A 16 15.95 14.86 -21.78
C LEU A 16 16.61 15.08 -20.42
N SER A 17 15.93 15.80 -19.52
CA SER A 17 16.43 15.96 -18.15
C SER A 17 16.42 14.60 -17.45
N ARG A 18 17.37 14.36 -16.53
CA ARG A 18 17.41 13.13 -15.71
C ARG A 18 16.05 12.84 -15.05
N ARG A 19 15.33 13.88 -14.64
CA ARG A 19 13.97 13.78 -14.10
C ARG A 19 12.96 13.26 -15.12
N LYS A 20 12.99 13.73 -16.37
CA LYS A 20 12.12 13.22 -17.45
C LYS A 20 12.48 11.78 -17.82
N ALA A 21 13.76 11.44 -17.85
CA ALA A 21 14.23 10.07 -18.07
C ALA A 21 13.77 9.14 -16.94
N LEU A 22 13.95 9.52 -15.67
CA LEU A 22 13.47 8.74 -14.52
C LEU A 22 11.95 8.57 -14.53
N LYS A 23 11.20 9.64 -14.85
CA LYS A 23 9.74 9.56 -14.97
C LYS A 23 9.30 8.63 -16.11
N GLY A 24 9.96 8.69 -17.26
CA GLY A 24 9.69 7.80 -18.38
C GLY A 24 10.01 6.33 -18.05
N LEU A 25 11.13 6.08 -17.38
CA LEU A 25 11.52 4.74 -16.94
C LEU A 25 10.55 4.19 -15.88
N ALA A 26 10.21 4.98 -14.87
CA ALA A 26 9.27 4.58 -13.83
C ALA A 26 7.88 4.28 -14.40
N ALA A 27 7.40 5.09 -15.36
CA ALA A 27 6.15 4.83 -16.07
C ALA A 27 6.22 3.56 -16.92
N GLY A 28 7.33 3.31 -17.63
CA GLY A 28 7.53 2.13 -18.46
C GLY A 28 7.59 0.83 -17.64
N VAL A 29 8.34 0.82 -16.55
CA VAL A 29 8.46 -0.37 -15.67
C VAL A 29 7.19 -0.60 -14.86
N GLY A 30 6.59 0.45 -14.30
CA GLY A 30 5.36 0.35 -13.52
C GLY A 30 4.17 -0.16 -14.32
N ALA A 31 4.06 0.22 -15.60
CA ALA A 31 2.99 -0.25 -16.49
C ALA A 31 3.14 -1.74 -16.86
N MET A 32 4.36 -2.29 -16.89
CA MET A 32 4.59 -3.70 -17.20
C MET A 32 4.36 -4.63 -15.99
N ALA A 33 4.47 -4.11 -14.77
CA ALA A 33 4.35 -4.89 -13.55
C ALA A 33 2.90 -5.06 -13.06
N LEU A 34 1.94 -4.31 -13.63
CA LEU A 34 0.53 -4.36 -13.24
C LEU A 34 -0.30 -5.17 -14.25
N PRO A 35 -1.26 -5.97 -13.78
CA PRO A 35 -2.26 -6.55 -14.65
C PRO A 35 -2.97 -5.48 -15.50
N GLY A 36 -3.32 -5.83 -16.74
CA GLY A 36 -4.12 -4.96 -17.58
C GLY A 36 -5.49 -4.70 -16.96
N LYS A 37 -6.08 -3.53 -17.25
CA LYS A 37 -7.43 -3.15 -16.77
C LYS A 37 -8.53 -4.17 -17.13
N ASP A 38 -8.32 -4.96 -18.17
CA ASP A 38 -9.25 -5.98 -18.67
C ASP A 38 -8.90 -7.40 -18.16
N ALA A 39 -7.91 -7.55 -17.28
CA ALA A 39 -7.59 -8.84 -16.69
C ALA A 39 -8.76 -9.33 -15.80
N SER A 40 -8.96 -10.65 -15.76
CA SER A 40 -10.07 -11.24 -15.02
C SER A 40 -9.96 -10.96 -13.52
N ALA A 41 -11.11 -10.92 -12.83
CA ALA A 41 -11.15 -10.73 -11.38
C ALA A 41 -10.30 -11.76 -10.63
N ALA A 42 -10.30 -13.03 -11.08
CA ALA A 42 -9.45 -14.09 -10.52
C ALA A 42 -7.95 -13.83 -10.74
N PHE A 43 -7.55 -13.24 -11.87
CA PHE A 43 -6.16 -12.87 -12.11
C PHE A 43 -5.73 -11.71 -11.21
N TRP A 44 -6.57 -10.69 -11.07
CA TRP A 44 -6.34 -9.60 -10.12
C TRP A 44 -6.29 -10.11 -8.68
N GLU A 45 -7.20 -11.00 -8.30
CA GLU A 45 -7.23 -11.63 -6.98
C GLU A 45 -5.93 -12.41 -6.72
N SER A 46 -5.47 -13.23 -7.67
CA SER A 46 -4.20 -13.96 -7.54
C SER A 46 -2.98 -13.02 -7.51
N PHE A 47 -3.00 -11.91 -8.25
CA PHE A 47 -1.95 -10.89 -8.22
C PHE A 47 -1.88 -10.20 -6.86
N PHE A 48 -3.02 -9.84 -6.28
CA PHE A 48 -3.07 -9.23 -4.94
C PHE A 48 -2.79 -10.24 -3.83
N GLN A 49 -3.29 -11.48 -3.92
CA GLN A 49 -2.99 -12.56 -2.98
C GLN A 49 -1.49 -12.87 -2.89
N LYS A 50 -0.75 -12.85 -4.02
CA LYS A 50 0.71 -13.02 -4.01
C LYS A 50 1.46 -11.97 -3.18
N ASN A 51 0.86 -10.81 -2.93
CA ASN A 51 1.46 -9.73 -2.16
C ASN A 51 1.10 -9.77 -0.66
N PHE A 52 0.20 -10.67 -0.24
CA PHE A 52 -0.04 -10.96 1.17
C PHE A 52 0.76 -12.20 1.57
N ARG A 53 1.98 -11.99 2.05
CA ARG A 53 2.82 -13.08 2.54
C ARG A 53 2.36 -13.49 3.95
N GLU A 54 1.98 -14.76 4.09
CA GLU A 54 1.74 -15.34 5.41
C GLU A 54 3.06 -15.41 6.19
N MET A 55 3.05 -14.94 7.43
CA MET A 55 4.22 -15.03 8.31
C MET A 55 4.42 -16.48 8.76
N SER A 56 5.66 -16.95 8.66
CA SER A 56 6.05 -18.19 9.33
C SER A 56 5.94 -18.05 10.85
N LYS A 57 5.87 -19.20 11.55
CA LYS A 57 5.82 -19.21 13.03
C LYS A 57 7.03 -18.52 13.66
N SER A 58 8.21 -18.55 13.04
CA SER A 58 9.40 -17.83 13.52
C SER A 58 9.25 -16.33 13.32
N GLU A 59 8.87 -15.89 12.12
CA GLU A 59 8.66 -14.46 11.84
C GLU A 59 7.60 -13.85 12.77
N MET A 60 6.52 -14.60 13.04
CA MET A 60 5.49 -14.19 13.98
C MET A 60 6.04 -14.02 15.41
N ARG A 61 6.89 -14.94 15.89
CA ARG A 61 7.51 -14.84 17.22
C ARG A 61 8.46 -13.65 17.33
N ASP A 62 9.22 -13.38 16.27
CA ASP A 62 10.16 -12.25 16.23
C ASP A 62 9.38 -10.92 16.30
N VAL A 63 8.28 -10.82 15.55
CA VAL A 63 7.38 -9.66 15.60
C VAL A 63 6.75 -9.50 16.98
N VAL A 64 6.22 -10.57 17.58
CA VAL A 64 5.65 -10.56 18.93
C VAL A 64 6.67 -10.05 19.95
N THR A 65 7.88 -10.61 19.94
CA THR A 65 8.96 -10.23 20.86
C THR A 65 9.32 -8.75 20.72
N ARG A 66 9.42 -8.27 19.48
CA ARG A 66 9.67 -6.85 19.19
C ARG A 66 8.55 -5.96 19.73
N LEU A 67 7.29 -6.30 19.49
CA LEU A 67 6.13 -5.53 19.94
C LEU A 67 6.01 -5.51 21.48
N GLU A 68 6.22 -6.65 22.14
CA GLU A 68 6.23 -6.71 23.62
C GLU A 68 7.27 -5.75 24.20
N LYS A 69 8.48 -5.73 23.62
CA LYS A 69 9.55 -4.80 24.04
C LYS A 69 9.20 -3.34 23.78
N GLU A 70 8.75 -3.02 22.57
CA GLU A 70 8.38 -1.66 22.16
C GLU A 70 7.28 -1.09 23.07
N TYR A 71 6.21 -1.85 23.28
CA TYR A 71 5.08 -1.39 24.09
C TYR A 71 5.41 -1.38 25.59
N SER A 72 6.18 -2.34 26.09
CA SER A 72 6.60 -2.29 27.48
C SER A 72 7.47 -1.07 27.78
N THR A 73 8.33 -0.69 26.83
CA THR A 73 9.14 0.54 26.90
C THR A 73 8.26 1.78 26.83
N ARG A 74 7.32 1.83 25.86
CA ARG A 74 6.45 2.98 25.64
C ARG A 74 5.54 3.27 26.83
N TYR A 75 4.98 2.23 27.45
CA TYR A 75 3.95 2.38 28.48
C TYR A 75 4.48 2.16 29.91
N GLY A 76 5.77 1.80 30.07
CA GLY A 76 6.38 1.58 31.39
C GLY A 76 5.76 0.44 32.17
N LYS A 77 5.14 -0.53 31.48
CA LYS A 77 4.41 -1.67 32.09
C LYS A 77 4.73 -2.94 31.33
N PRO A 78 4.71 -4.12 31.96
CA PRO A 78 4.88 -5.38 31.25
C PRO A 78 3.71 -5.59 30.27
N VAL A 79 4.01 -5.63 28.97
CA VAL A 79 3.01 -5.89 27.91
C VAL A 79 3.19 -7.30 27.37
N LYS A 80 2.06 -8.01 27.19
CA LYS A 80 2.00 -9.32 26.54
C LYS A 80 1.15 -9.26 25.29
N VAL A 81 1.66 -9.83 24.20
CA VAL A 81 0.98 -9.86 22.89
C VAL A 81 0.56 -11.29 22.60
N ARG A 82 -0.73 -11.50 22.28
CA ARG A 82 -1.29 -12.82 21.95
C ARG A 82 -1.46 -12.96 20.45
N THR A 83 -1.17 -14.16 19.93
CA THR A 83 -1.39 -14.56 18.54
C THR A 83 -2.48 -15.63 18.47
N SER A 84 -3.62 -15.37 19.13
CA SER A 84 -4.75 -16.30 19.16
C SER A 84 -5.21 -16.61 17.73
N PRO A 85 -5.42 -17.90 17.39
CA PRO A 85 -5.96 -18.24 16.08
C PRO A 85 -7.42 -17.74 15.95
N PRO A 86 -7.95 -17.66 14.72
CA PRO A 86 -9.36 -17.43 14.49
C PRO A 86 -10.23 -18.42 15.27
N MET A 87 -11.41 -17.98 15.72
CA MET A 87 -12.35 -18.87 16.40
C MET A 87 -12.91 -19.91 15.42
N GLU A 88 -13.00 -21.16 15.87
CA GLU A 88 -13.54 -22.25 15.06
C GLU A 88 -15.02 -21.98 14.70
N GLY A 89 -15.37 -22.20 13.44
CA GLY A 89 -16.73 -21.98 12.93
C GLY A 89 -17.16 -20.52 12.77
N VAL A 90 -16.28 -19.54 13.03
CA VAL A 90 -16.59 -18.12 12.89
C VAL A 90 -16.01 -17.55 11.59
N LEU A 91 -16.85 -16.90 10.79
CA LEU A 91 -16.44 -16.15 9.61
C LEU A 91 -16.25 -14.67 9.97
N TYR A 92 -15.10 -14.12 9.58
CA TYR A 92 -14.80 -12.70 9.74
C TYR A 92 -14.98 -12.00 8.39
N GLY A 93 -15.71 -10.89 8.38
CA GLY A 93 -15.94 -10.08 7.20
C GLY A 93 -15.62 -8.61 7.45
N TYR A 94 -15.13 -7.93 6.41
CA TYR A 94 -14.98 -6.48 6.40
C TYR A 94 -15.63 -5.93 5.13
N GLY A 95 -16.55 -4.98 5.29
CA GLY A 95 -17.25 -4.32 4.19
C GLY A 95 -16.89 -2.84 4.14
N LEU A 96 -16.41 -2.37 2.99
CA LEU A 96 -16.22 -0.96 2.70
C LEU A 96 -16.78 -0.63 1.33
N ASP A 97 -17.80 0.23 1.29
CA ASP A 97 -18.33 0.78 0.04
C ASP A 97 -17.47 1.96 -0.41
N LEU A 98 -16.60 1.70 -1.39
CA LEU A 98 -15.72 2.72 -1.96
C LEU A 98 -16.47 3.82 -2.71
N SER A 99 -17.67 3.54 -3.25
CA SER A 99 -18.47 4.54 -3.96
C SER A 99 -19.04 5.61 -3.02
N ARG A 100 -19.24 5.25 -1.75
CA ARG A 100 -19.74 6.15 -0.70
C ARG A 100 -18.64 6.67 0.22
N CYS A 101 -17.42 6.15 0.10
CA CYS A 101 -16.31 6.52 0.95
C CYS A 101 -15.78 7.92 0.58
N ILE A 102 -16.03 8.89 1.46
CA ILE A 102 -15.54 10.27 1.33
C ILE A 102 -14.43 10.60 2.34
N GLY A 103 -13.85 9.60 3.00
CA GLY A 103 -12.80 9.79 4.02
C GLY A 103 -13.30 10.33 5.36
N CYS A 104 -14.61 10.45 5.59
CA CYS A 104 -15.19 10.97 6.83
C CYS A 104 -15.24 9.96 8.00
N ARG A 105 -14.73 8.74 7.79
CA ARG A 105 -14.69 7.64 8.77
C ARG A 105 -16.05 7.23 9.38
N ARG A 106 -17.19 7.66 8.82
CA ARG A 106 -18.55 7.22 9.25
C ARG A 106 -18.70 5.69 9.30
N CYS A 107 -18.05 4.96 8.39
CA CYS A 107 -17.99 3.50 8.40
C CYS A 107 -17.37 2.94 9.70
N VAL A 108 -16.36 3.60 10.27
CA VAL A 108 -15.69 3.17 11.52
C VAL A 108 -16.62 3.36 12.72
N TYR A 109 -17.32 4.49 12.80
CA TYR A 109 -18.29 4.71 13.89
C TYR A 109 -19.41 3.67 13.87
N GLY A 110 -19.93 3.34 12.68
CA GLY A 110 -20.92 2.27 12.51
C GLY A 110 -20.38 0.92 12.99
N CYS A 111 -19.16 0.56 12.56
CA CYS A 111 -18.48 -0.67 12.98
C CYS A 111 -18.34 -0.79 14.50
N VAL A 112 -17.91 0.28 15.20
CA VAL A 112 -17.77 0.28 16.67
C VAL A 112 -19.12 0.12 17.36
N ASN A 113 -20.16 0.82 16.88
CA ASN A 113 -21.51 0.74 17.44
C ASN A 113 -22.11 -0.67 17.28
N GLU A 114 -21.91 -1.30 16.12
CA GLU A 114 -22.45 -2.61 15.80
C GLU A 114 -21.71 -3.76 16.49
N ASN A 115 -20.37 -3.69 16.55
CA ASN A 115 -19.53 -4.82 16.98
C ASN A 115 -19.01 -4.72 18.41
N ASN A 116 -19.53 -3.76 19.20
CA ASN A 116 -19.12 -3.53 20.60
C ASN A 116 -17.58 -3.48 20.78
N GLN A 117 -16.88 -2.87 19.82
CA GLN A 117 -15.42 -2.76 19.85
C GLN A 117 -14.97 -1.81 20.97
N SER A 118 -13.78 -2.07 21.53
CA SER A 118 -13.21 -1.23 22.59
C SER A 118 -13.06 0.22 22.12
N ARG A 119 -13.45 1.15 22.99
CA ARG A 119 -13.86 2.52 22.67
C ARG A 119 -12.67 3.48 22.51
N ASP A 120 -12.35 3.82 21.26
CA ASP A 120 -12.15 5.18 20.73
C ASP A 120 -11.80 5.07 19.23
N PRO A 121 -12.78 5.19 18.30
CA PRO A 121 -12.53 5.03 16.86
C PRO A 121 -11.70 6.16 16.23
N GLN A 122 -11.35 7.21 17.00
CA GLN A 122 -10.78 8.45 16.49
C GLN A 122 -9.27 8.63 16.70
N ILE A 123 -8.59 7.69 17.38
CA ILE A 123 -7.12 7.74 17.51
C ILE A 123 -6.44 7.41 16.17
#